data_AF-A0A3A4UPB2-F1
#
_entry.id   AF-A0A3A4UPB2-F1
#
_cell.length_a   1.000
_cell.length_b   1.000
_cell.length_c   1.000
_cell.angle_alpha   90.00
_cell.angle_beta   90.00
_cell.angle_gamma   90.00
#
_symmetry.space_group_name_H-M   'P 1'
#
loop_
_entity.id
_entity.type
_entity.pdbx_description
1 polymer ?
#
loop_
_entity_poly.entity_id
_entity_poly.type
_entity_poly.pdbx_seq_one_letter_code
_entity_poly.pdbx_strand_id
1 'polypeptide(L)' 'MSVQDLQEKLGELYKDLMKDNAQIATGTLPKNPGKIKMTKKTIAKIKQVLAAKEVPAKA' A
#
# COMPACT_ATOMS: atom_id res chain seq x y z
N MET A 1 0.49 16.23 -3.10
CA MET A 1 -0.37 15.06 -3.31
C MET A 1 -1.75 15.36 -2.78
N SER A 2 -2.72 15.41 -3.69
CA SER A 2 -4.14 15.45 -3.36
C SER A 2 -4.56 14.14 -2.68
N VAL A 3 -5.74 14.12 -2.05
CA VAL A 3 -6.31 12.89 -1.48
C VAL A 3 -6.52 11.84 -2.59
N GLN A 4 -6.87 12.27 -3.80
CA GLN A 4 -7.05 11.40 -4.97
C GLN A 4 -5.73 10.77 -5.41
N ASP A 5 -4.64 11.54 -5.47
CA ASP A 5 -3.31 11.00 -5.85
C ASP A 5 -2.87 9.90 -4.86
N LEU A 6 -3.16 10.07 -3.57
CA LEU A 6 -2.85 9.08 -2.54
C LEU A 6 -3.69 7.82 -2.68
N GLN A 7 -4.96 7.95 -3.06
CA GLN A 7 -5.85 6.82 -3.33
C GLN A 7 -5.43 6.05 -4.59
N GLU A 8 -5.06 6.74 -5.66
CA GLU A 8 -4.52 6.12 -6.87
C GLU A 8 -3.22 5.37 -6.57
N LYS A 9 -2.29 6.01 -5.86
CA LYS A 9 -1.03 5.38 -5.43
C LYS A 9 -1.28 4.13 -4.59
N LEU A 10 -2.26 4.17 -3.70
CA LEU A 10 -2.67 3.05 -2.86
C LEU A 10 -3.25 1.91 -3.71
N GLY A 11 -4.03 2.21 -4.75
CA GLY A 11 -4.52 1.23 -5.72
C GLY A 11 -3.38 0.53 -6.48
N GLU A 12 -2.37 1.28 -6.93
CA GLU A 12 -1.17 0.71 -7.55
C GLU A 12 -0.43 -0.24 -6.61
N LEU A 13 -0.20 0.18 -5.37
CA LEU A 13 0.54 -0.62 -4.37
C LEU A 13 -0.18 -1.92 -4.02
N TYR A 14 -1.52 -1.94 -4.01
CA TYR A 14 -2.28 -3.17 -3.82
C TYR A 14 -2.18 -4.12 -5.02
N LYS A 15 -2.19 -3.59 -6.25
CA LYS A 15 -2.00 -4.41 -7.47
C LYS A 15 -0.62 -5.07 -7.46
N ASP A 16 0.42 -4.33 -7.07
CA ASP A 16 1.77 -4.88 -6.91
C ASP A 16 1.81 -5.95 -5.82
N LEU A 17 1.22 -5.67 -4.65
CA LEU A 17 1.16 -6.64 -3.55
C LEU A 17 0.40 -7.92 -3.93
N MET A 18 -0.66 -7.80 -4.74
CA MET A 18 -1.41 -8.94 -5.24
C MET A 18 -0.56 -9.86 -6.13
N LYS A 19 0.25 -9.28 -7.04
CA LYS A 19 1.16 -10.05 -7.89
C LYS A 19 2.22 -10.78 -7.06
N ASP A 20 2.80 -10.09 -6.09
CA ASP A 20 3.80 -10.68 -5.19
C ASP A 20 3.19 -11.82 -4.35
N ASN A 21 1.96 -11.63 -3.84
CA ASN A 21 1.25 -12.67 -3.10
C ASN A 21 0.85 -13.86 -3.97
N ALA A 22 0.49 -13.63 -5.24
CA ALA A 22 0.20 -14.69 -6.19
C ALA A 22 1.43 -15.58 -6.43
N GLN A 23 2.62 -14.97 -6.57
CA GLN A 23 3.88 -15.72 -6.67
C GLN A 23 4.16 -16.56 -5.42
N ILE A 24 3.91 -16.00 -4.23
CA ILE A 24 4.05 -16.74 -2.98
C ILE A 24 3.07 -17.93 -2.94
N ALA A 25 1.82 -17.71 -3.35
CA ALA A 25 0.78 -18.74 -3.34
C ALA A 25 1.08 -19.90 -4.30
N THR A 26 1.75 -19.64 -5.42
CA THR A 26 2.21 -20.68 -6.35
C THR A 26 3.47 -21.41 -5.86
N GLY A 27 3.98 -21.09 -4.67
CA GLY A 27 5.21 -21.68 -4.11
C GLY A 27 6.49 -21.17 -4.77
N THR A 28 6.40 -20.11 -5.58
CA THR A 28 7.57 -19.48 -6.19
C THR A 28 8.18 -18.47 -5.23
N LEU A 29 9.51 -18.42 -5.19
CA LEU A 29 10.22 -17.41 -4.41
C LEU A 29 9.96 -16.03 -5.05
N PRO A 30 9.28 -15.10 -4.36
CA PRO A 30 9.06 -13.78 -4.90
C PRO A 30 10.41 -13.10 -5.14
N LYS A 31 10.56 -12.43 -6.28
CA LYS A 31 11.84 -11.84 -6.71
C LYS A 31 12.52 -10.96 -5.66
N ASN A 32 11.73 -10.31 -4.79
CA ASN A 32 12.24 -9.50 -3.70
C ASN A 32 11.31 -9.56 -2.48
N PRO A 33 11.52 -10.48 -1.52
CA PRO A 33 10.69 -10.56 -0.31
C PRO A 33 10.77 -9.28 0.54
N GLY A 34 11.91 -8.57 0.51
CA GLY A 34 12.08 -7.27 1.17
C GLY A 34 11.16 -6.19 0.60
N LYS A 35 10.87 -6.22 -0.71
CA LYS A 35 9.96 -5.28 -1.37
C LYS A 35 8.54 -5.42 -0.82
N ILE A 36 8.08 -6.65 -0.57
CA ILE A 36 6.73 -6.91 -0.02
C ILE A 36 6.55 -6.22 1.34
N LYS A 37 7.54 -6.32 2.22
CA LYS A 37 7.52 -5.64 3.53
C LYS A 37 7.50 -4.12 3.37
N MET A 38 8.27 -3.57 2.43
CA MET A 38 8.26 -2.14 2.13
C MET A 38 6.91 -1.68 1.58
N THR A 39 6.33 -2.39 0.62
CA THR A 39 5.00 -2.10 0.05
C THR A 39 3.92 -2.04 1.15
N LYS A 40 3.91 -3.03 2.07
CA LYS A 40 2.97 -3.03 3.22
C LYS A 40 3.15 -1.82 4.12
N LYS A 41 4.40 -1.44 4.44
CA LYS A 41 4.70 -0.23 5.24
C LYS A 41 4.27 1.05 4.53
N THR A 42 4.50 1.15 3.22
CA THR A 42 4.08 2.31 2.43
C THR A 42 2.56 2.45 2.40
N ILE A 43 1.82 1.35 2.21
CA ILE A 43 0.35 1.34 2.30
C ILE A 43 -0.12 1.85 3.67
N ALA A 44 0.48 1.37 4.76
CA ALA A 44 0.14 1.81 6.11
C ALA A 44 0.38 3.31 6.31
N LYS A 45 1.50 3.83 5.80
CA LYS A 45 1.82 5.26 5.87
C LYS A 45 0.84 6.12 5.07
N ILE A 46 0.44 5.68 3.86
CA ILE A 46 -0.57 6.38 3.06
C ILE A 46 -1.92 6.40 3.78
N LYS A 47 -2.35 5.27 4.35
CA LYS A 47 -3.59 5.21 5.14
C LYS A 47 -3.56 6.15 6.34
N GLN A 48 -2.42 6.23 7.04
CA GLN A 48 -2.25 7.17 8.15
C GLN A 48 -2.38 8.63 7.69
N VAL A 49 -1.76 8.99 6.57
CA VAL A 49 -1.85 10.35 5.99
C VAL A 49 -3.27 10.68 5.54
N LEU A 50 -3.98 9.72 4.94
CA LEU A 50 -5.39 9.87 4.56
C LEU A 50 -6.27 10.08 5.81
N ALA A 51 -6.12 9.24 6.83
CA ALA A 51 -6.85 9.39 8.08
C ALA A 51 -6.57 10.73 8.77
N ALA A 52 -5.31 11.19 8.79
CA ALA A 52 -4.96 12.50 9.33
C ALA A 52 -5.55 13.68 8.54
N LYS A 53 -5.80 13.50 7.23
CA LYS A 53 -6.44 14.50 6.36
C LYS A 53 -7.96 14.46 6.42
N GLU A 54 -8.57 13.31 6.70
CA GLU A 54 -10.02 13.13 6.88
C GLU A 54 -10.50 13.51 8.30
N VAL A 55 -9.58 13.75 9.24
CA VAL A 55 -9.88 14.34 10.55
C VAL A 55 -9.54 15.85 10.56
N PRO A 56 -10.30 16.72 9.88
CA PRO A 56 -10.53 18.08 10.33
C PRO A 56 -11.89 18.13 11.06
N ALA A 57 -11.93 18.78 12.23
CA ALA A 57 -13.15 19.15 12.97
C ALA A 57 -13.89 18.06 13.77
N LYS A 58 -13.20 17.40 14.71
CA LYS A 58 -13.81 17.04 16.01
C LYS A 58 -12.90 17.51 17.14
N ALA A 59 -12.89 18.82 17.36
CA ALA A 59 -12.45 19.47 18.59
C ALA A 59 -13.41 20.63 18.85
#